data_AF-A0A4Q1JIS2-F1
#
_entry.id   AF-A0A4Q1JIS2-F1
#
_cell.length_a   1.000
_cell.length_b   1.000
_cell.length_c   1.000
_cell.angle_alpha   90.00
_cell.angle_beta   90.00
_cell.angle_gamma   90.00
#
_symmetry.space_group_name_H-M   'P 1'
#
loop_
_entity.id
_entity.type
_entity.pdbx_description
1 polymer ?
#
loop_
_entity_poly.entity_id
_entity_poly.type
_entity_poly.pdbx_seq_one_letter_code
_entity_poly.pdbx_strand_id
1 'polypeptide(L)'
;MEKTYRNCQSCGMPLKRDKNGGGTNKDGSKCHMYCSYCFEEGEFLSPEIDTAEKMQAFCKGKLKEMGYPGFIAGFFTKGIPKLERWK
;
A
#
# COMPACT_ATOMS: atom_id res chain seq x y z
N MET A 1 -15.64 15.46 -7.09
CA MET A 1 -14.49 14.97 -7.89
C MET A 1 -13.81 13.89 -7.08
N GLU A 2 -13.97 12.63 -7.47
CA GLU A 2 -13.26 11.52 -6.84
C GLU A 2 -11.77 11.61 -7.19
N LYS A 3 -10.90 11.71 -6.18
CA LYS A 3 -9.45 11.70 -6.40
C LYS A 3 -9.02 10.30 -6.81
N THR A 4 -8.58 10.14 -8.06
CA THR A 4 -8.00 8.89 -8.54
C THR A 4 -6.52 8.80 -8.16
N TYR A 5 -6.14 7.73 -7.44
CA TYR A 5 -4.74 7.49 -7.09
C TYR A 5 -4.10 6.50 -8.06
N ARG A 6 -2.83 6.74 -8.41
CA ARG A 6 -2.03 5.79 -9.23
C ARG A 6 -1.30 4.76 -8.38
N ASN A 7 -1.10 5.08 -7.10
CA ASN A 7 -0.37 4.30 -6.13
C ASN A 7 -1.26 4.11 -4.89
N CYS A 8 -1.13 2.96 -4.24
CA CYS A 8 -1.78 2.67 -2.98
C CYS A 8 -1.37 3.71 -1.94
N GLN A 9 -2.35 4.37 -1.32
CA GLN A 9 -2.13 5.39 -0.29
C GLN A 9 -1.80 4.81 1.09
N SER A 10 -1.49 3.52 1.16
CA SER A 10 -1.03 2.83 2.36
C SER A 10 0.42 2.35 2.19
N CYS A 11 0.71 1.54 1.16
CA CYS A 11 2.04 0.95 0.96
C CYS A 11 2.85 1.57 -0.20
N GLY A 12 2.28 2.50 -0.96
CA GLY A 12 2.93 3.12 -2.14
C GLY A 12 2.98 2.22 -3.39
N MET A 13 2.48 0.98 -3.32
CA MET A 13 2.48 0.05 -4.45
C MET A 13 1.65 0.61 -5.62
N PRO A 14 2.14 0.56 -6.87
CA PRO A 14 1.35 0.97 -8.03
C PRO A 14 0.08 0.13 -8.16
N LEU A 15 -1.09 0.76 -8.19
CA LEU A 15 -2.38 0.04 -8.27
C LEU A 15 -2.52 -0.73 -9.58
N LYS A 16 -1.90 -0.25 -10.66
CA LYS A 16 -1.82 -0.99 -11.95
C LYS A 16 -1.10 -2.35 -11.85
N ARG A 17 -0.32 -2.58 -10.79
CA ARG A 17 0.39 -3.84 -10.53
C ARG A 17 -0.34 -4.73 -9.54
N ASP A 18 -1.46 -4.26 -8.99
CA ASP A 18 -2.32 -5.07 -8.15
C ASP A 18 -3.09 -6.07 -9.02
N LYS A 19 -3.00 -7.36 -8.67
CA LYS A 19 -3.71 -8.43 -9.40
C LYS A 19 -5.23 -8.26 -9.36
N ASN A 20 -5.74 -7.68 -8.27
CA ASN A 20 -7.17 -7.51 -8.03
C ASN A 20 -7.68 -6.13 -8.46
N GLY A 21 -6.82 -5.30 -9.06
CA GLY A 21 -7.18 -3.96 -9.56
C GLY A 21 -7.48 -2.93 -8.48
N GLY A 22 -7.12 -3.20 -7.22
CA GLY A 22 -7.44 -2.37 -6.06
C GLY A 22 -8.02 -3.20 -4.91
N GLY A 23 -8.15 -2.55 -3.76
CA GLY A 23 -8.84 -3.11 -2.60
C GLY A 23 -10.34 -3.21 -2.80
N THR A 24 -11.04 -3.65 -1.77
CA THR A 24 -12.51 -3.83 -1.79
C THR A 24 -13.12 -3.12 -0.58
N ASN A 25 -14.23 -2.41 -0.79
CA ASN A 25 -15.01 -1.76 0.27
C ASN A 25 -16.01 -2.76 0.90
N LYS A 26 -16.68 -2.39 2.00
CA LYS A 26 -17.66 -3.26 2.69
C LYS A 26 -18.85 -3.65 1.81
N ASP A 27 -19.18 -2.83 0.81
CA ASP A 27 -20.26 -3.05 -0.14
C ASP A 27 -19.85 -3.93 -1.35
N GLY A 28 -18.60 -4.40 -1.38
CA GLY A 28 -18.04 -5.17 -2.49
C GLY A 28 -17.54 -4.32 -3.66
N SER A 29 -17.67 -2.98 -3.60
CA SER A 29 -17.13 -2.07 -4.62
C SER A 29 -15.60 -1.98 -4.53
N LYS A 30 -14.95 -1.59 -5.62
CA LYS A 30 -13.49 -1.46 -5.67
C LYS A 30 -13.00 -0.18 -5.01
N CYS A 31 -11.96 -0.31 -4.19
CA CYS A 31 -11.24 0.80 -3.61
C CYS A 31 -10.11 1.24 -4.54
N HIS A 32 -10.22 2.45 -5.11
CA HIS A 32 -9.17 3.05 -5.95
C HIS A 32 -8.10 3.81 -5.16
N MET A 33 -8.18 3.80 -3.83
CA MET A 33 -7.23 4.46 -2.94
C MET A 33 -6.18 3.49 -2.40
N TYR A 34 -6.56 2.24 -2.17
CA TYR A 34 -5.73 1.20 -1.57
C TYR A 34 -5.65 -0.02 -2.48
N CYS A 35 -4.56 -0.79 -2.38
CA CYS A 35 -4.44 -2.08 -3.06
C CYS A 35 -5.07 -3.20 -2.24
N SER A 36 -5.36 -4.32 -2.90
CA SER A 36 -5.91 -5.53 -2.28
C SER A 36 -5.07 -6.06 -1.12
N TYR A 37 -3.75 -5.97 -1.20
CA TYR A 37 -2.88 -6.38 -0.08
C TYR A 37 -2.95 -5.50 1.16
N CYS A 38 -3.44 -4.27 1.05
CA CYS A 38 -3.55 -3.36 2.19
C CYS A 38 -4.97 -3.28 2.72
N PHE A 39 -5.97 -3.38 1.85
CA PHE A 39 -7.35 -3.08 2.18
C PHE A 39 -8.28 -4.03 1.43
N GLU A 40 -9.09 -4.75 2.18
CA GLU A 40 -10.03 -5.74 1.67
C GLU A 40 -11.28 -5.75 2.56
N GLU A 41 -12.45 -5.95 1.95
CA GLU A 41 -13.75 -5.94 2.62
C GLU A 41 -13.98 -4.73 3.56
N GLY A 42 -13.44 -3.57 3.19
CA GLY A 42 -13.57 -2.33 3.94
C GLY A 42 -12.66 -2.21 5.16
N GLU A 43 -11.68 -3.11 5.32
CA GLU A 43 -10.78 -3.16 6.48
C GLU A 43 -9.32 -3.30 6.06
N PHE A 44 -8.42 -2.80 6.90
CA PHE A 44 -6.99 -2.96 6.66
C PHE A 44 -6.52 -4.33 7.14
N LEU A 45 -5.93 -5.10 6.22
CA LEU A 45 -5.47 -6.48 6.48
C LEU A 45 -4.30 -6.57 7.48
N SER A 46 -3.62 -5.45 7.73
CA SER A 46 -2.49 -5.39 8.67
C SER A 46 -2.77 -4.37 9.78
N PRO A 47 -3.60 -4.74 10.79
CA PRO A 47 -3.91 -3.87 11.92
C PRO A 47 -2.70 -3.60 12.81
N GLU A 48 -1.72 -4.51 12.83
CA GLU A 48 -0.44 -4.38 13.54
C GLU A 48 0.47 -3.25 12.98
N ILE A 49 0.24 -2.87 11.71
CA ILE A 49 0.92 -1.78 11.05
C ILE A 49 0.09 -0.51 11.26
N ASP A 50 0.32 0.10 12.41
CA ASP A 50 -0.31 1.34 12.89
C ASP A 50 0.50 2.61 12.55
N THR A 51 1.77 2.46 12.13
CA THR A 51 2.64 3.59 11.76
C THR A 51 3.25 3.46 10.37
N ALA A 52 3.57 4.62 9.77
CA ALA A 52 4.27 4.68 8.49
C ALA A 52 5.62 3.96 8.52
N GLU A 53 6.34 4.03 9.64
CA GLU A 53 7.65 3.39 9.81
C GLU A 53 7.54 1.87 9.78
N LYS A 54 6.53 1.30 10.44
CA LYS A 54 6.23 -0.14 10.36
C LYS A 54 5.86 -0.54 8.92
N MET A 55 5.08 0.28 8.22
CA MET A 55 4.74 0.02 6.82
C MET A 55 5.99 0.09 5.91
N GLN A 56 6.88 1.05 6.15
CA GLN A 56 8.18 1.11 5.46
C GLN A 56 9.01 -0.14 5.69
N ALA A 57 9.11 -0.59 6.94
CA ALA A 57 9.85 -1.81 7.28
C ALA A 57 9.24 -3.04 6.59
N PHE A 58 7.91 -3.18 6.65
CA PHE A 58 7.17 -4.25 5.97
C PHE A 58 7.41 -4.25 4.46
N CYS A 59 7.21 -3.11 3.78
CA CYS A 59 7.45 -2.99 2.35
C CYS A 59 8.92 -3.23 1.98
N LYS A 60 9.87 -2.76 2.79
CA LYS A 60 11.31 -3.06 2.57
C LYS A 60 11.59 -4.55 2.67
N GLY A 61 10.99 -5.24 3.65
CA GLY A 61 11.08 -6.69 3.80
C GLY A 61 10.55 -7.40 2.55
N LYS A 62 9.33 -7.09 2.13
CA LYS A 62 8.71 -7.67 0.93
C LYS A 62 9.52 -7.42 -0.34
N LEU A 63 10.06 -6.20 -0.52
CA LEU A 63 10.91 -5.89 -1.67
C LEU A 63 12.21 -6.71 -1.67
N LYS A 64 12.84 -6.91 -0.51
CA LYS A 64 14.02 -7.78 -0.38
C LYS A 64 13.68 -9.24 -0.70
N GLU A 65 12.54 -9.75 -0.20
CA GLU A 65 12.05 -11.11 -0.53
C GLU A 65 11.82 -11.28 -2.04
N MET A 66 11.38 -10.23 -2.72
CA MET A 66 11.22 -10.19 -4.18
C MET A 66 12.55 -10.03 -4.95
N GLY A 67 13.70 -10.01 -4.26
CA GLY A 67 15.03 -9.90 -4.87
C GLY A 67 15.49 -8.47 -5.15
N TYR A 68 14.78 -7.45 -4.67
CA TYR A 68 15.26 -6.07 -4.81
C TYR A 68 16.40 -5.78 -3.81
N PRO A 69 17.49 -5.15 -4.27
CA PRO A 69 18.53 -4.65 -3.39
C PRO A 69 17.99 -3.68 -2.33
N GLY A 70 18.56 -3.72 -1.12
CA GLY A 70 18.08 -2.93 0.02
C GLY A 70 18.06 -1.41 -0.20
N PHE A 71 18.97 -0.87 -1.01
CA PHE A 71 18.98 0.55 -1.36
C PHE A 71 17.77 0.95 -2.24
N ILE A 72 17.38 0.09 -3.19
CA ILE A 72 16.19 0.29 -4.03
C ILE A 72 14.93 0.20 -3.18
N ALA A 73 14.87 -0.78 -2.28
CA ALA A 73 13.77 -0.92 -1.33
C ALA A 73 13.61 0.33 -0.45
N GLY A 74 14.72 0.92 0.00
CA GLY A 74 14.72 2.18 0.72
C GLY A 74 14.17 3.35 -0.10
N PHE A 75 14.55 3.46 -1.36
CA PHE A 75 14.07 4.52 -2.25
C PHE A 75 12.56 4.45 -2.48
N PHE A 76 12.01 3.26 -2.76
CA PHE A 76 10.57 3.09 -2.98
C PHE A 76 9.73 3.34 -1.73
N THR A 77 10.25 3.01 -0.55
CA THR A 77 9.51 3.16 0.71
C THR A 77 9.65 4.54 1.34
N LYS A 78 10.60 5.37 0.90
CA LYS A 78 10.82 6.72 1.44
C LYS A 78 9.59 7.64 1.37
N GLY A 79 8.71 7.43 0.37
CA GLY A 79 7.49 8.21 0.18
C GLY A 79 6.31 7.80 1.08
N ILE A 80 6.38 6.64 1.75
CA ILE A 80 5.26 6.08 2.52
C ILE A 80 4.72 7.04 3.59
N PRO A 81 5.52 7.73 4.42
CA PRO A 81 5.02 8.65 5.44
C PRO A 81 4.24 9.85 4.89
N LYS A 82 4.25 10.08 3.57
CA LYS A 82 3.51 11.18 2.92
C LYS A 82 2.21 10.71 2.27
N LEU A 83 1.82 9.45 2.41
CA LEU A 83 0.59 8.91 1.82
C LEU A 83 -0.63 9.21 2.71
N GLU A 84 -1.83 9.23 2.13
CA GLU A 84 -3.05 9.66 2.82
C GLU A 84 -3.37 8.84 4.09
N ARG A 85 -3.00 7.55 4.17
CA ARG A 85 -3.21 6.75 5.40
C ARG A 85 -2.38 7.24 6.59
N TRP A 86 -1.22 7.84 6.31
CA TRP A 86 -0.21 8.18 7.30
C TRP A 86 -0.04 9.69 7.52
N LYS A 87 -0.83 10.49 6.80
CA LYS A 87 -1.01 11.92 7.08
C LYS A 87 -2.00 12.10 8.22
#